data_AF-A0A177ABL4-F1
#
_entry.id   AF-A0A177ABL4-F1
#
_cell.length_a   1.000
_cell.length_b   1.000
_cell.length_c   1.000
_cell.angle_alpha   90.00
_cell.angle_beta   90.00
_cell.angle_gamma   90.00
#
_symmetry.space_group_name_H-M   'P 1'
#
loop_
_entity.id
_entity.type
_entity.pdbx_description
1 polymer ?
#
loop_
_entity_poly.entity_id
_entity_poly.type
_entity_poly.pdbx_seq_one_letter_code
_entity_poly.pdbx_strand_id
1 'polypeptide(L)'
;MSTKVMGNRELPTPKQNMINFVIKQTRQAQQPKKPKRTTEDYRVMGQELSTKSQKPKDAEATKENVRGIWRKWSRFCAFQGVEDVRGAIQQCDKQMTMLFLCFICENYKVKAFNSVHQYLLQFKQLYNRINGRHMDTNDAKEVFKYLDTTLADEFKLRRTMKAKPVLGADDILLLLTHLWARDTSIFPTEDQRLTYATIMLLSIYTGCRPVELVDASKGAGGKTTSRKHPHTEVWDADNDLDEDGTPRTRVSSQESTRHVMDSQDDEKSPKSPGLRGLDTTFLFHEEALPILCPISHVLAIEIKDGTMEVEGSSHAEPLFTSNLQHPTKAVLIHWKPEMLKRPIFRQAVRSCDLFRTSEWKALRYSTYAYYLDRLGWATGFEQKLMSYCFCRGTGNAVNGAATTAVRDQILRHNPQTGVFSGSYINEKVRFIVQDAVLDQPTDSGFLWAFTHMSLTCDPRATMFAMTSRPIQSWCS
;
A
#
# COMPACT_ATOMS: atom_id res chain seq x y z
N MET A 1 41.86 -31.78 -23.00
CA MET A 1 40.60 -31.49 -23.73
C MET A 1 39.49 -31.42 -22.70
N SER A 2 38.71 -30.38 -22.46
CA SER A 2 38.45 -29.11 -23.13
C SER A 2 38.00 -28.10 -22.06
N THR A 3 38.67 -26.96 -21.95
CA THR A 3 38.33 -25.84 -21.06
C THR A 3 37.18 -25.04 -21.67
N LYS A 4 36.04 -24.98 -20.98
CA LYS A 4 34.88 -24.19 -21.39
C LYS A 4 35.11 -22.72 -20.99
N VAL A 5 35.52 -21.92 -21.96
CA VAL A 5 35.68 -20.46 -21.83
C VAL A 5 34.29 -19.85 -21.58
N MET A 6 34.07 -19.25 -20.41
CA MET A 6 32.94 -18.34 -20.18
C MET A 6 33.20 -17.05 -20.95
N GLY A 7 32.42 -16.80 -22.00
CA GLY A 7 32.50 -15.56 -22.76
C GLY A 7 32.12 -14.36 -21.91
N ASN A 8 33.01 -13.38 -21.82
CA ASN A 8 32.73 -12.03 -21.36
C ASN A 8 31.56 -11.46 -22.16
N ARG A 9 30.42 -11.18 -21.51
CA ARG A 9 29.40 -10.30 -22.09
C ARG A 9 29.89 -8.86 -21.94
N GLU A 10 30.52 -8.34 -22.98
CA GLU A 10 30.85 -6.92 -23.07
C GLU A 10 29.56 -6.09 -22.94
N LEU A 11 29.60 -5.08 -22.07
CA LEU A 11 28.55 -4.08 -21.95
C LEU A 11 28.41 -3.35 -23.29
N PRO A 12 27.17 -3.16 -23.80
CA PRO A 12 26.96 -2.54 -25.10
C PRO A 12 27.55 -1.13 -25.12
N THR A 13 28.39 -0.85 -26.13
CA THR A 13 29.01 0.45 -26.32
C THR A 13 27.96 1.55 -26.50
N PRO A 14 28.28 2.84 -26.21
CA PRO A 14 27.36 3.96 -26.40
C PRO A 14 26.74 4.02 -27.80
N LYS A 15 27.51 3.62 -28.84
CA LYS A 15 27.01 3.48 -30.21
C LYS A 15 25.93 2.39 -30.34
N GLN A 16 26.12 1.24 -29.70
CA GLN A 16 25.15 0.14 -29.71
C GLN A 16 23.84 0.53 -28.99
N ASN A 17 23.94 1.27 -27.88
CA ASN A 17 22.79 1.81 -27.17
C ASN A 17 22.03 2.85 -28.00
N MET A 18 22.76 3.72 -28.71
CA MET A 18 22.16 4.69 -29.62
C MET A 18 21.47 4.00 -30.81
N ILE A 19 22.08 2.96 -31.39
CA ILE A 19 21.47 2.14 -32.44
C ILE A 19 20.20 1.46 -31.91
N ASN A 20 20.24 0.85 -30.73
CA ASN A 20 19.07 0.23 -30.11
C ASN A 20 17.96 1.24 -29.78
N PHE A 21 18.33 2.44 -29.33
CA PHE A 21 17.39 3.53 -29.07
C PHE A 21 16.71 4.00 -30.37
N VAL A 22 17.48 4.23 -31.42
CA VAL A 22 16.96 4.60 -32.74
C VAL A 22 16.08 3.47 -33.30
N ILE A 23 16.50 2.20 -33.21
CA ILE A 23 15.67 1.06 -33.63
C ILE A 23 14.35 1.00 -32.85
N LYS A 24 14.36 1.28 -31.53
CA LYS A 24 13.16 1.29 -30.69
C LYS A 24 12.23 2.45 -31.03
N GLN A 25 12.77 3.64 -31.27
CA GLN A 25 12.05 4.82 -31.75
C GLN A 25 11.46 4.59 -33.14
N THR A 26 12.23 4.04 -34.06
CA THR A 26 11.80 3.71 -35.42
C THR A 26 10.72 2.63 -35.40
N ARG A 27 10.83 1.60 -34.53
CA ARG A 27 9.77 0.61 -34.32
C ARG A 27 8.49 1.20 -33.71
N GLN A 28 8.60 2.18 -32.81
CA GLN A 28 7.43 2.91 -32.29
C GLN A 28 6.79 3.82 -33.33
N ALA A 29 7.59 4.52 -34.13
CA ALA A 29 7.13 5.37 -35.23
C ALA A 29 6.53 4.56 -36.40
N GLN A 30 7.00 3.32 -36.60
CA GLN A 30 6.46 2.36 -37.57
C GLN A 30 5.32 1.50 -37.03
N GLN A 31 4.89 1.68 -35.77
CA GLN A 31 3.64 1.02 -35.36
C GLN A 31 2.52 1.53 -36.26
N PRO A 32 1.85 0.66 -37.03
CA PRO A 32 0.77 1.09 -37.90
C PRO A 32 -0.25 1.79 -37.02
N LYS A 33 -0.48 3.09 -37.29
CA LYS A 33 -1.58 3.81 -36.65
C LYS A 33 -2.83 3.00 -36.94
N LYS A 34 -3.55 2.58 -35.87
CA LYS A 34 -4.79 1.83 -36.03
C LYS A 34 -5.65 2.56 -37.07
N PRO A 35 -6.17 1.86 -38.10
CA PRO A 35 -6.98 2.50 -39.12
C PRO A 35 -8.11 3.27 -38.42
N LYS A 36 -8.34 4.49 -38.89
CA LYS A 36 -9.43 5.31 -38.35
C LYS A 36 -10.73 4.54 -38.60
N ARG A 37 -11.50 4.34 -37.53
CA ARG A 37 -12.82 3.71 -37.60
C ARG A 37 -13.68 4.44 -38.63
N THR A 38 -14.36 3.67 -39.46
CA THR A 38 -15.33 4.20 -40.44
C THR A 38 -16.61 4.65 -39.75
N THR A 39 -17.46 5.39 -40.47
CA THR A 39 -18.78 5.79 -39.96
C THR A 39 -19.64 4.59 -39.55
N GLU A 40 -19.54 3.48 -40.29
CA GLU A 40 -20.29 2.26 -39.97
C GLU A 40 -19.77 1.58 -38.71
N ASP A 41 -18.45 1.60 -38.47
CA ASP A 41 -17.85 1.09 -37.23
C ASP A 41 -18.35 1.88 -36.00
N TYR A 42 -18.54 3.19 -36.11
CA TYR A 42 -19.15 4.00 -35.05
C TYR A 42 -20.63 3.67 -34.84
N ARG A 43 -21.36 3.34 -35.91
CA ARG A 43 -22.77 2.96 -35.84
C ARG A 43 -22.96 1.61 -35.13
N VAL A 44 -22.15 0.62 -35.50
CA VAL A 44 -22.09 -0.70 -34.82
C VAL A 44 -21.67 -0.53 -33.36
N MET A 45 -20.64 0.28 -33.09
CA MET A 45 -20.21 0.56 -31.71
C MET A 45 -21.28 1.27 -30.88
N GLY A 46 -22.06 2.17 -31.47
CA GLY A 46 -23.20 2.82 -30.80
C GLY A 46 -24.27 1.80 -30.37
N GLN A 47 -24.59 0.84 -31.25
CA GLN A 47 -25.51 -0.25 -30.93
C GLN A 47 -24.95 -1.19 -29.84
N GLU A 48 -23.66 -1.49 -29.89
CA GLU A 48 -22.99 -2.28 -28.85
C GLU A 48 -22.92 -1.54 -27.50
N LEU A 49 -22.65 -0.24 -27.48
CA LEU A 49 -22.61 0.56 -26.26
C LEU A 49 -24.00 0.80 -25.66
N SER A 50 -25.05 0.81 -26.50
CA SER A 50 -26.44 0.86 -26.03
C SER A 50 -26.89 -0.43 -25.35
N THR A 51 -26.24 -1.56 -25.64
CA THR A 51 -26.62 -2.89 -25.12
C THR A 51 -25.68 -3.38 -24.02
N LYS A 52 -24.40 -3.01 -24.07
CA LYS A 52 -23.38 -3.38 -23.08
C LYS A 52 -23.21 -2.28 -22.04
N SER A 53 -23.72 -2.52 -20.83
CA SER A 53 -23.41 -1.67 -19.68
C SER A 53 -21.92 -1.80 -19.32
N GLN A 54 -21.20 -0.69 -19.24
CA GLN A 54 -19.78 -0.70 -18.89
C GLN A 54 -19.63 -1.08 -17.41
N LYS A 55 -18.87 -2.15 -17.15
CA LYS A 55 -18.56 -2.54 -15.77
C LYS A 55 -17.60 -1.50 -15.17
N PRO A 56 -17.89 -0.94 -13.99
CA PRO A 56 -16.99 -0.01 -13.34
C PRO A 56 -15.67 -0.70 -13.01
N LYS A 57 -14.57 0.03 -13.17
CA LYS A 57 -13.24 -0.45 -12.84
C LYS A 57 -12.98 -0.28 -11.34
N ASP A 58 -13.29 -1.32 -10.58
CA ASP A 58 -13.22 -1.28 -9.12
C ASP A 58 -11.80 -1.44 -8.57
N ALA A 59 -11.53 -0.77 -7.45
CA ALA A 59 -10.40 -1.08 -6.57
C ALA A 59 -10.57 -2.47 -5.93
N GLU A 60 -9.46 -3.15 -5.60
CA GLU A 60 -9.48 -4.48 -5.00
C GLU A 60 -10.28 -4.57 -3.69
N ALA A 61 -10.19 -3.53 -2.85
CA ALA A 61 -10.99 -3.45 -1.63
C ALA A 61 -12.50 -3.48 -1.92
N THR A 62 -12.94 -2.81 -2.97
CA THR A 62 -14.34 -2.81 -3.40
C THR A 62 -14.75 -4.20 -3.90
N LYS A 63 -13.90 -4.88 -4.67
CA LYS A 63 -14.15 -6.26 -5.12
C LYS A 63 -14.28 -7.22 -3.93
N GLU A 64 -13.41 -7.13 -2.92
CA GLU A 64 -13.49 -7.96 -1.72
C GLU A 64 -14.72 -7.65 -0.86
N ASN A 65 -15.11 -6.38 -0.74
CA ASN A 65 -16.35 -5.99 -0.06
C ASN A 65 -17.59 -6.60 -0.74
N VAL A 66 -17.63 -6.56 -2.07
CA VAL A 66 -18.73 -7.14 -2.85
C VAL A 66 -18.76 -8.67 -2.74
N ARG A 67 -17.60 -9.33 -2.79
CA ARG A 67 -17.49 -10.77 -2.48
C ARG A 67 -17.92 -11.08 -1.05
N GLY A 68 -17.62 -10.19 -0.11
CA GLY A 68 -17.95 -10.32 1.31
C GLY A 68 -19.44 -10.19 1.60
N ILE A 69 -20.16 -9.29 0.91
CA ILE A 69 -21.60 -9.13 1.05
C ILE A 69 -22.36 -10.22 0.27
N TRP A 70 -21.88 -10.63 -0.92
CA TRP A 70 -22.43 -11.77 -1.65
C TRP A 70 -22.47 -13.03 -0.79
N ARG A 71 -21.37 -13.37 -0.11
CA ARG A 71 -21.33 -14.52 0.82
C ARG A 71 -22.34 -14.44 1.95
N LYS A 72 -22.63 -13.24 2.47
CA LYS A 72 -23.65 -13.05 3.52
C LYS A 72 -25.05 -13.23 2.95
N TRP A 73 -25.27 -12.68 1.76
CA TRP A 73 -26.52 -12.82 1.03
C TRP A 73 -26.81 -14.29 0.68
N SER A 74 -25.84 -15.05 0.18
CA SER A 74 -26.02 -16.48 -0.08
C SER A 74 -26.45 -17.27 1.17
N ARG A 75 -25.91 -16.91 2.34
CA ARG A 75 -26.31 -17.51 3.62
C ARG A 75 -27.73 -17.12 4.03
N PHE A 76 -28.13 -15.89 3.75
CA PHE A 76 -29.49 -15.42 3.97
C PHE A 76 -30.49 -16.14 3.05
N CYS A 77 -30.17 -16.29 1.75
CA CYS A 77 -30.98 -17.06 0.81
C CYS A 77 -31.12 -18.53 1.27
N ALA A 78 -30.02 -19.16 1.67
CA ALA A 78 -30.06 -20.52 2.21
C ALA A 78 -30.93 -20.64 3.46
N PHE A 79 -30.91 -19.63 4.35
CA PHE A 79 -31.79 -19.56 5.52
C PHE A 79 -33.27 -19.40 5.15
N GLN A 80 -33.57 -18.65 4.08
CA GLN A 80 -34.93 -18.47 3.54
C GLN A 80 -35.39 -19.62 2.63
N GLY A 81 -34.57 -20.64 2.39
CA GLY A 81 -34.88 -21.74 1.47
C GLY A 81 -34.90 -21.33 -0.01
N VAL A 82 -34.20 -20.25 -0.37
CA VAL A 82 -34.11 -19.74 -1.76
C VAL A 82 -32.86 -20.33 -2.43
N GLU A 83 -33.05 -21.17 -3.44
CA GLU A 83 -31.96 -21.78 -4.20
C GLU A 83 -31.32 -20.80 -5.20
N ASP A 84 -32.14 -19.99 -5.90
CA ASP A 84 -31.64 -18.99 -6.85
C ASP A 84 -31.21 -17.70 -6.13
N VAL A 85 -29.97 -17.72 -5.63
CA VAL A 85 -29.34 -16.58 -4.94
C VAL A 85 -29.27 -15.33 -5.82
N ARG A 86 -29.06 -15.49 -7.13
CA ARG A 86 -28.89 -14.37 -8.06
C ARG A 86 -30.24 -13.78 -8.44
N GLY A 87 -31.23 -14.61 -8.77
CA GLY A 87 -32.61 -14.19 -9.03
C GLY A 87 -33.24 -13.50 -7.82
N ALA A 88 -32.91 -13.95 -6.60
CA ALA A 88 -33.33 -13.27 -5.37
C ALA A 88 -32.85 -11.81 -5.30
N ILE A 89 -31.66 -11.48 -5.82
CA ILE A 89 -31.18 -10.09 -5.88
C ILE A 89 -31.87 -9.32 -7.01
N GLN A 90 -32.16 -9.98 -8.13
CA GLN A 90 -32.84 -9.35 -9.27
C GLN A 90 -34.26 -8.90 -8.92
N GLN A 91 -34.95 -9.69 -8.11
CA GLN A 91 -36.32 -9.43 -7.64
C GLN A 91 -36.35 -8.80 -6.24
N CYS A 92 -35.18 -8.42 -5.70
CA CYS A 92 -35.09 -7.89 -4.34
C CYS A 92 -35.84 -6.56 -4.22
N ASP A 93 -36.81 -6.52 -3.32
CA ASP A 93 -37.54 -5.34 -2.92
C ASP A 93 -37.01 -4.76 -1.60
N LYS A 94 -37.65 -3.70 -1.11
CA LYS A 94 -37.31 -3.10 0.18
C LYS A 94 -37.49 -4.08 1.34
N GLN A 95 -38.53 -4.92 1.31
CA GLN A 95 -38.85 -5.84 2.40
C GLN A 95 -37.75 -6.90 2.56
N MET A 96 -37.33 -7.51 1.45
CA MET A 96 -36.24 -8.48 1.45
C MET A 96 -34.92 -7.84 1.90
N THR A 97 -34.68 -6.58 1.51
CA THR A 97 -33.51 -5.83 2.00
C THR A 97 -33.55 -5.60 3.51
N MET A 98 -34.72 -5.23 4.07
CA MET A 98 -34.91 -5.07 5.52
C MET A 98 -34.68 -6.38 6.27
N LEU A 99 -35.24 -7.49 5.79
CA LEU A 99 -35.04 -8.82 6.37
C LEU A 99 -33.58 -9.25 6.32
N PHE A 100 -32.86 -8.95 5.24
CA PHE A 100 -31.44 -9.23 5.13
C PHE A 100 -30.62 -8.45 6.16
N LEU A 101 -30.93 -7.17 6.41
CA LEU A 101 -30.27 -6.38 7.45
C LEU A 101 -30.57 -6.92 8.85
N CYS A 102 -31.81 -7.35 9.11
CA CYS A 102 -32.20 -8.02 10.35
C CYS A 102 -31.39 -9.30 10.55
N PHE A 103 -31.34 -10.18 9.53
CA PHE A 103 -30.54 -11.40 9.54
C PHE A 103 -29.06 -11.12 9.83
N ILE A 104 -28.50 -10.03 9.28
CA ILE A 104 -27.12 -9.62 9.59
C ILE A 104 -26.97 -9.29 11.08
N CYS A 105 -27.92 -8.57 11.68
CA CYS A 105 -27.87 -8.19 13.08
C CYS A 105 -28.03 -9.39 14.02
N GLU A 106 -28.83 -10.39 13.65
CA GLU A 106 -29.04 -11.62 14.42
C GLU A 106 -27.85 -12.58 14.33
N ASN A 107 -27.32 -12.79 13.12
CA ASN A 107 -26.39 -13.89 12.84
C ASN A 107 -24.92 -13.49 12.85
N TYR A 108 -24.63 -12.18 12.83
CA TYR A 108 -23.25 -11.67 12.85
C TYR A 108 -23.03 -10.79 14.08
N LYS A 109 -21.79 -10.81 14.61
CA LYS A 109 -21.39 -10.03 15.79
C LYS A 109 -21.24 -8.54 15.46
N VAL A 110 -22.35 -7.86 15.15
CA VAL A 110 -22.39 -6.43 14.84
C VAL A 110 -22.95 -5.68 16.04
N LYS A 111 -22.24 -4.63 16.48
CA LYS A 111 -22.62 -3.83 17.67
C LYS A 111 -22.70 -2.33 17.37
N ALA A 112 -22.54 -1.93 16.11
CA ALA A 112 -22.41 -0.53 15.71
C ALA A 112 -23.29 -0.24 14.51
N PHE A 113 -24.02 0.86 14.58
CA PHE A 113 -24.93 1.31 13.52
C PHE A 113 -24.19 1.46 12.19
N ASN A 114 -23.04 2.15 12.22
CA ASN A 114 -22.23 2.39 11.03
C ASN A 114 -21.80 1.10 10.33
N SER A 115 -21.58 0.00 11.06
CA SER A 115 -21.21 -1.27 10.44
C SER A 115 -22.36 -1.87 9.61
N VAL A 116 -23.59 -1.83 10.13
CA VAL A 116 -24.78 -2.31 9.40
C VAL A 116 -25.08 -1.38 8.21
N HIS A 117 -24.96 -0.07 8.41
CA HIS A 117 -25.11 0.89 7.31
C HIS A 117 -24.07 0.65 6.19
N GLN A 118 -22.83 0.32 6.53
CA GLN A 118 -21.84 -0.09 5.52
C GLN A 118 -22.24 -1.37 4.78
N TYR A 119 -22.84 -2.36 5.46
CA TYR A 119 -23.38 -3.54 4.76
C TYR A 119 -24.51 -3.20 3.81
N LEU A 120 -25.40 -2.27 4.16
CA LEU A 120 -26.43 -1.74 3.26
C LEU A 120 -25.80 -1.08 2.01
N LEU A 121 -24.77 -0.25 2.19
CA LEU A 121 -24.07 0.38 1.06
C LEU A 121 -23.39 -0.65 0.15
N GLN A 122 -22.73 -1.65 0.72
CA GLN A 122 -22.14 -2.76 -0.02
C GLN A 122 -23.21 -3.58 -0.76
N PHE A 123 -24.36 -3.81 -0.14
CA PHE A 123 -25.48 -4.49 -0.76
C PHE A 123 -26.07 -3.69 -1.93
N LYS A 124 -26.23 -2.36 -1.79
CA LYS A 124 -26.64 -1.48 -2.89
C LYS A 124 -25.66 -1.54 -4.07
N GLN A 125 -24.36 -1.62 -3.79
CA GLN A 125 -23.34 -1.82 -4.84
C GLN A 125 -23.49 -3.18 -5.53
N LEU A 126 -23.76 -4.25 -4.77
CA LEU A 126 -24.01 -5.58 -5.31
C LEU A 126 -25.28 -5.60 -6.19
N TYR A 127 -26.37 -5.02 -5.69
CA TYR A 127 -27.64 -4.88 -6.42
C TYR A 127 -27.44 -4.18 -7.76
N ASN A 128 -26.73 -3.05 -7.77
CA ASN A 128 -26.46 -2.30 -9.00
C ASN A 128 -25.67 -3.11 -10.04
N ARG A 129 -24.70 -3.93 -9.59
CA ARG A 129 -23.91 -4.78 -10.51
C ARG A 129 -24.73 -5.87 -11.19
N ILE A 130 -25.71 -6.41 -10.48
CA ILE A 130 -26.53 -7.53 -10.97
C ILE A 130 -27.65 -7.02 -11.86
N ASN A 131 -28.26 -5.89 -11.48
CA ASN A 131 -29.44 -5.36 -12.15
C ASN A 131 -29.12 -4.29 -13.20
N GLY A 132 -27.89 -3.77 -13.22
CA GLY A 132 -27.49 -2.67 -14.11
C GLY A 132 -28.20 -1.34 -13.82
N ARG A 133 -28.93 -1.27 -12.70
CA ARG A 133 -29.67 -0.09 -12.23
C ARG A 133 -29.51 0.08 -10.73
N HIS A 134 -29.58 1.33 -10.28
CA HIS A 134 -29.61 1.63 -8.86
C HIS A 134 -30.91 1.11 -8.23
N MET A 135 -30.80 0.66 -6.97
CA MET A 135 -31.96 0.45 -6.12
C MET A 135 -32.77 1.75 -6.05
N ASP A 136 -34.10 1.62 -6.05
CA ASP A 136 -34.98 2.77 -5.95
C ASP A 136 -34.61 3.66 -4.75
N THR A 137 -34.64 4.97 -4.96
CA THR A 137 -34.15 5.91 -3.96
C THR A 137 -35.08 6.00 -2.76
N ASN A 138 -36.39 5.85 -2.96
CA ASN A 138 -37.37 5.85 -1.87
C ASN A 138 -37.26 4.54 -1.09
N ASP A 139 -37.16 3.40 -1.76
CA ASP A 139 -36.92 2.10 -1.10
C ASP A 139 -35.64 2.13 -0.27
N ALA A 140 -34.54 2.65 -0.81
CA ALA A 140 -33.29 2.77 -0.08
C ALA A 140 -33.39 3.70 1.15
N LYS A 141 -34.19 4.76 1.07
CA LYS A 141 -34.46 5.66 2.22
C LYS A 141 -35.33 4.97 3.27
N GLU A 142 -36.33 4.19 2.87
CA GLU A 142 -37.17 3.43 3.80
C GLU A 142 -36.37 2.34 4.51
N VAL A 143 -35.54 1.59 3.79
CA VAL A 143 -34.60 0.60 4.38
C VAL A 143 -33.65 1.27 5.37
N PHE A 144 -33.12 2.46 5.02
CA PHE A 144 -32.27 3.22 5.94
C PHE A 144 -33.04 3.67 7.18
N LYS A 145 -34.29 4.14 7.03
CA LYS A 145 -35.15 4.51 8.16
C LYS A 145 -35.40 3.31 9.08
N TYR A 146 -35.73 2.15 8.52
CA TYR A 146 -35.89 0.90 9.28
C TYR A 146 -34.63 0.53 10.06
N LEU A 147 -33.45 0.69 9.44
CA LEU A 147 -32.17 0.51 10.11
C LEU A 147 -31.97 1.51 11.27
N ASP A 148 -32.29 2.79 11.05
CA ASP A 148 -32.09 3.87 12.03
C ASP A 148 -33.09 3.86 13.19
N THR A 149 -34.32 3.39 12.98
CA THR A 149 -35.36 3.38 14.03
C THR A 149 -35.54 2.01 14.66
N THR A 150 -35.63 0.96 13.85
CA THR A 150 -36.05 -0.36 14.35
C THR A 150 -34.84 -1.19 14.74
N LEU A 151 -33.95 -1.49 13.78
CA LEU A 151 -32.79 -2.34 14.06
C LEU A 151 -31.82 -1.70 15.04
N ALA A 152 -31.66 -0.37 14.98
CA ALA A 152 -30.79 0.34 15.91
C ALA A 152 -31.23 0.16 17.37
N ASP A 153 -32.54 0.21 17.62
CA ASP A 153 -33.08 0.16 18.98
C ASP A 153 -33.22 -1.30 19.45
N GLU A 154 -33.71 -2.21 18.59
CA GLU A 154 -33.87 -3.63 18.86
C GLU A 154 -32.53 -4.32 19.20
N PHE A 155 -31.50 -4.09 18.38
CA PHE A 155 -30.18 -4.68 18.58
C PHE A 155 -29.24 -3.78 19.41
N LYS A 156 -29.75 -2.67 19.96
CA LYS A 156 -29.00 -1.68 20.75
C LYS A 156 -27.70 -1.27 20.06
N LEU A 157 -27.78 -0.98 18.77
CA LEU A 157 -26.62 -0.64 17.95
C LEU A 157 -26.02 0.68 18.43
N ARG A 158 -24.72 0.66 18.76
CA ARG A 158 -24.03 1.88 19.20
C ARG A 158 -24.00 2.90 18.06
N ARG A 159 -24.59 4.08 18.32
CA ARG A 159 -24.54 5.26 17.45
C ARG A 159 -23.29 6.12 17.73
N THR A 160 -22.86 6.17 18.98
CA THR A 160 -21.68 6.94 19.37
C THR A 160 -20.42 6.39 18.71
N MET A 161 -19.64 7.29 18.10
CA MET A 161 -18.32 6.93 17.61
C MET A 161 -17.47 6.54 18.82
N LYS A 162 -16.76 5.42 18.71
CA LYS A 162 -15.71 5.13 19.69
C LYS A 162 -14.70 6.27 19.65
N ALA A 163 -14.14 6.61 20.80
CA ALA A 163 -13.00 7.52 20.85
C ALA A 163 -11.93 7.05 19.85
N LYS A 164 -11.37 8.03 19.17
CA LYS A 164 -10.48 7.85 18.05
C LYS A 164 -9.11 8.36 18.49
N PRO A 165 -8.30 7.54 19.19
CA PRO A 165 -7.02 8.00 19.67
C PRO A 165 -6.16 8.37 18.46
N VAL A 166 -5.41 9.44 18.62
CA VAL A 166 -4.46 9.99 17.65
C VAL A 166 -3.10 9.88 18.32
N LEU A 167 -2.13 9.27 17.64
CA LEU A 167 -0.76 9.21 18.13
C LEU A 167 -0.01 10.46 17.71
N GLY A 168 0.69 11.10 18.65
CA GLY A 168 1.67 12.15 18.40
C GLY A 168 3.11 11.67 18.56
N ALA A 169 4.05 12.63 18.49
CA ALA A 169 5.49 12.40 18.71
C ALA A 169 5.79 11.81 20.10
N ASP A 170 5.14 12.34 21.14
CA ASP A 170 5.34 11.88 22.51
C ASP A 170 4.88 10.43 22.71
N ASP A 171 3.77 10.05 22.06
CA ASP A 171 3.23 8.70 22.14
C ASP A 171 4.16 7.68 21.46
N ILE A 172 4.73 8.02 20.29
CA ILE A 172 5.67 7.13 19.60
C ILE A 172 6.98 6.99 20.40
N LEU A 173 7.48 8.07 20.98
CA LEU A 173 8.65 8.04 21.85
C LEU A 173 8.39 7.20 23.11
N LEU A 174 7.22 7.34 23.73
CA LEU A 174 6.80 6.53 24.88
C LEU A 174 6.72 5.04 24.52
N LEU A 175 6.08 4.70 23.39
CA LEU A 175 5.97 3.33 22.90
C LEU A 175 7.34 2.69 22.67
N LEU A 176 8.24 3.40 22.00
CA LEU A 176 9.57 2.89 21.69
C LEU A 176 10.44 2.80 22.94
N THR A 177 10.39 3.81 23.81
CA THR A 177 11.14 3.78 25.09
C THR A 177 10.68 2.62 25.96
N HIS A 178 9.37 2.37 26.02
CA HIS A 178 8.84 1.22 26.76
C HIS A 178 9.26 -0.09 26.10
N LEU A 179 9.13 -0.21 24.78
CA LEU A 179 9.53 -1.39 24.03
C LEU A 179 11.01 -1.73 24.24
N TRP A 180 11.92 -0.75 24.26
CA TRP A 180 13.36 -1.00 24.40
C TRP A 180 13.83 -1.14 25.84
N ALA A 181 13.35 -0.29 26.76
CA ALA A 181 13.91 -0.18 28.10
C ALA A 181 13.06 -0.86 29.20
N ARG A 182 11.79 -1.15 28.95
CA ARG A 182 10.85 -1.62 30.00
C ARG A 182 10.10 -2.90 29.67
N ASP A 183 9.92 -3.26 28.40
CA ASP A 183 9.14 -4.44 28.02
C ASP A 183 9.90 -5.72 28.39
N THR A 184 9.46 -6.36 29.48
CA THR A 184 9.96 -7.65 29.98
C THR A 184 9.34 -8.85 29.26
N SER A 185 8.52 -8.63 28.25
CA SER A 185 7.85 -9.71 27.54
C SER A 185 8.81 -10.56 26.73
N ILE A 186 8.51 -11.85 26.67
CA ILE A 186 9.25 -12.81 25.85
C ILE A 186 8.79 -12.68 24.40
N PHE A 187 9.70 -12.33 23.50
CA PHE A 187 9.51 -12.48 22.07
C PHE A 187 10.03 -13.85 21.60
N PRO A 188 9.45 -14.44 20.54
CA PRO A 188 10.00 -15.64 19.94
C PRO A 188 11.47 -15.48 19.55
N THR A 189 11.82 -14.33 18.97
CA THR A 189 13.20 -13.90 18.72
C THR A 189 13.29 -12.42 19.05
N GLU A 190 14.39 -11.95 19.64
CA GLU A 190 14.57 -10.51 19.93
C GLU A 190 14.59 -9.64 18.66
N ASP A 191 14.87 -10.24 17.49
CA ASP A 191 14.64 -9.64 16.17
C ASP A 191 13.23 -9.04 16.00
N GLN A 192 12.22 -9.64 16.64
CA GLN A 192 10.85 -9.17 16.54
C GLN A 192 10.70 -7.81 17.23
N ARG A 193 11.47 -7.52 18.29
CA ARG A 193 11.44 -6.22 18.97
C ARG A 193 11.88 -5.11 18.02
N LEU A 194 13.00 -5.30 17.31
CA LEU A 194 13.46 -4.40 16.26
C LEU A 194 12.42 -4.27 15.14
N THR A 195 11.89 -5.40 14.67
CA THR A 195 10.85 -5.45 13.61
C THR A 195 9.64 -4.58 13.98
N TYR A 196 9.11 -4.71 15.21
CA TYR A 196 7.95 -3.94 15.65
C TYR A 196 8.27 -2.46 15.81
N ALA A 197 9.45 -2.10 16.33
CA ALA A 197 9.91 -0.72 16.40
C ALA A 197 9.96 -0.08 15.01
N THR A 198 10.58 -0.77 14.04
CA THR A 198 10.67 -0.31 12.65
C THR A 198 9.29 -0.15 12.00
N ILE A 199 8.38 -1.12 12.18
CA ILE A 199 7.02 -1.01 11.63
C ILE A 199 6.28 0.18 12.22
N MET A 200 6.41 0.46 13.52
CA MET A 200 5.77 1.62 14.16
C MET A 200 6.27 2.95 13.56
N LEU A 201 7.59 3.10 13.38
CA LEU A 201 8.19 4.29 12.76
C LEU A 201 7.75 4.46 11.30
N LEU A 202 7.83 3.40 10.50
CA LEU A 202 7.36 3.46 9.11
C LEU A 202 5.85 3.75 9.05
N SER A 203 5.05 3.20 9.96
CA SER A 203 3.60 3.44 10.00
C SER A 203 3.27 4.90 10.29
N ILE A 204 3.95 5.54 11.25
CA ILE A 204 3.67 6.95 11.59
C ILE A 204 4.25 7.92 10.57
N TYR A 205 5.41 7.65 9.98
CA TYR A 205 6.03 8.56 9.03
C TYR A 205 5.56 8.39 7.58
N THR A 206 4.85 7.32 7.24
CA THR A 206 4.26 7.16 5.89
C THR A 206 2.74 7.24 5.90
N GLY A 207 2.11 7.03 7.06
CA GLY A 207 0.66 6.87 7.14
C GLY A 207 0.16 5.62 6.42
N CYS A 208 1.03 4.66 6.15
CA CYS A 208 0.72 3.43 5.43
C CYS A 208 -0.36 2.61 6.14
N ARG A 209 -1.07 1.78 5.36
CA ARG A 209 -1.96 0.77 5.93
C ARG A 209 -1.14 -0.43 6.38
N PRO A 210 -1.62 -1.17 7.39
CA PRO A 210 -0.84 -2.30 7.93
C PRO A 210 -0.52 -3.35 6.86
N VAL A 211 -1.44 -3.58 5.92
CA VAL A 211 -1.26 -4.55 4.83
C VAL A 211 -0.08 -4.24 3.90
N GLU A 212 0.41 -3.01 3.91
CA GLU A 212 1.55 -2.57 3.10
C GLU A 212 2.88 -3.01 3.72
N LEU A 213 2.92 -3.18 5.05
CA LEU A 213 4.12 -3.62 5.78
C LEU A 213 4.03 -5.09 6.23
N VAL A 214 2.82 -5.61 6.50
CA VAL A 214 2.61 -6.95 7.06
C VAL A 214 1.58 -7.75 6.27
N ASP A 215 1.71 -9.07 6.28
CA ASP A 215 0.81 -9.96 5.58
C ASP A 215 -0.58 -9.97 6.25
N ALA A 216 -1.56 -9.38 5.56
CA ALA A 216 -2.96 -9.35 5.99
C ALA A 216 -3.80 -10.51 5.40
N SER A 217 -3.16 -11.54 4.82
CA SER A 217 -3.86 -12.73 4.35
C SER A 217 -4.69 -13.33 5.48
N LYS A 218 -5.99 -13.51 5.23
CA LYS A 218 -6.89 -14.22 6.16
C LYS A 218 -6.55 -15.70 6.04
N GLY A 219 -5.62 -16.18 6.87
CA GLY A 219 -5.29 -17.59 6.94
C GLY A 219 -6.56 -18.43 7.07
N ALA A 220 -6.77 -19.36 6.12
CA ALA A 220 -7.76 -20.40 6.27
C ALA A 220 -7.46 -21.12 7.59
N GLY A 221 -8.38 -21.02 8.55
CA GLY A 221 -8.28 -21.77 9.80
C GLY A 221 -8.12 -23.25 9.46
N GLY A 222 -7.07 -23.86 9.99
CA GLY A 222 -6.80 -25.27 9.79
C GLY A 222 -8.00 -26.11 10.18
N LYS A 223 -8.52 -26.89 9.23
CA LYS A 223 -9.16 -28.16 9.49
C LYS A 223 -8.52 -29.20 8.60
N THR A 224 -7.91 -30.15 9.28
CA THR A 224 -7.51 -31.46 8.78
C THR A 224 -8.69 -32.18 8.10
N THR A 225 -8.31 -33.03 7.13
CA THR A 225 -9.07 -34.13 6.47
C THR A 225 -10.20 -33.80 5.48
N SER A 226 -9.83 -33.84 4.19
CA SER A 226 -10.38 -34.71 3.11
C SER A 226 -11.90 -34.83 2.92
N ARG A 227 -12.43 -34.26 1.83
CA ARG A 227 -12.91 -34.99 0.63
C ARG A 227 -13.56 -34.03 -0.39
N LYS A 228 -13.30 -34.30 -1.67
CA LYS A 228 -13.81 -33.61 -2.87
C LYS A 228 -15.31 -33.87 -3.08
N HIS A 229 -15.99 -32.89 -3.70
CA HIS A 229 -16.89 -32.95 -4.87
C HIS A 229 -18.06 -31.92 -4.83
N PRO A 230 -18.59 -31.50 -6.00
CA PRO A 230 -18.50 -30.11 -6.46
C PRO A 230 -19.87 -29.44 -6.64
N HIS A 231 -19.87 -28.11 -6.75
CA HIS A 231 -20.83 -27.47 -7.66
C HIS A 231 -20.13 -26.33 -8.41
N THR A 232 -20.10 -26.52 -9.71
CA THR A 232 -19.59 -25.63 -10.74
C THR A 232 -20.56 -24.46 -10.89
N GLU A 233 -20.10 -23.23 -10.69
CA GLU A 233 -20.62 -22.09 -11.45
C GLU A 233 -19.46 -21.22 -11.93
N VAL A 234 -19.49 -21.07 -13.25
CA VAL A 234 -18.46 -20.57 -14.15
C VAL A 234 -18.26 -19.08 -13.96
N TRP A 235 -17.06 -18.71 -13.55
CA TRP A 235 -16.41 -17.44 -13.93
C TRP A 235 -14.94 -17.74 -14.28
N ASP A 236 -14.71 -18.66 -15.21
CA ASP A 236 -13.41 -18.79 -15.86
C ASP A 236 -13.44 -18.07 -17.20
N ALA A 237 -12.59 -17.07 -17.35
CA ALA A 237 -11.69 -16.90 -18.50
C ALA A 237 -10.91 -15.58 -18.32
N ASP A 238 -9.84 -15.64 -17.53
CA ASP A 238 -8.49 -15.54 -18.09
C ASP A 238 -7.50 -15.98 -17.01
N ASN A 239 -6.86 -17.12 -17.27
CA ASN A 239 -5.70 -17.59 -16.55
C ASN A 239 -4.53 -16.68 -16.92
N ASP A 240 -4.07 -15.88 -15.98
CA ASP A 240 -2.64 -15.68 -15.78
C ASP A 240 -2.34 -16.17 -14.36
N LEU A 241 -1.61 -17.28 -14.30
CA LEU A 241 -0.94 -17.74 -13.09
C LEU A 241 0.12 -16.69 -12.74
N ASP A 242 -0.16 -15.86 -11.75
CA ASP A 242 0.88 -15.06 -11.10
C ASP A 242 1.01 -15.46 -9.63
N GLU A 243 2.24 -15.79 -9.27
CA GLU A 243 2.73 -16.26 -7.98
C GLU A 243 2.24 -15.43 -6.78
N ASP A 244 2.11 -16.10 -5.63
CA ASP A 244 1.94 -15.55 -4.30
C ASP A 244 2.60 -14.17 -4.12
N GLY A 245 1.76 -13.12 -4.07
CA GLY A 245 2.17 -11.78 -3.72
C GLY A 245 2.29 -11.61 -2.21
N THR A 246 3.51 -11.80 -1.69
CA THR A 246 3.90 -11.24 -0.38
C THR A 246 3.90 -9.71 -0.43
N PRO A 247 3.55 -9.00 0.67
CA PRO A 247 3.77 -7.56 0.76
C PRO A 247 5.26 -7.26 0.56
N ARG A 248 5.58 -6.45 -0.44
CA ARG A 248 6.96 -6.06 -0.79
C ARG A 248 7.10 -4.56 -0.58
N THR A 249 7.68 -4.18 0.55
CA THR A 249 8.28 -2.86 0.72
C THR A 249 9.72 -2.96 0.22
N ARG A 250 10.14 -2.10 -0.71
CA ARG A 250 11.56 -1.90 -1.02
C ARG A 250 12.05 -0.70 -0.23
N VAL A 251 13.21 -0.85 0.38
CA VAL A 251 13.97 0.27 0.92
C VAL A 251 15.18 0.43 0.01
N SER A 252 15.40 1.65 -0.48
CA SER A 252 16.65 2.04 -1.11
C SER A 252 17.26 3.17 -0.30
N SER A 253 18.44 2.97 0.26
CA SER A 253 19.16 4.06 0.92
C SER A 253 19.92 4.90 -0.12
N GLN A 254 19.86 6.23 -0.02
CA GLN A 254 20.65 7.16 -0.83
C GLN A 254 21.47 8.08 0.10
N GLU A 255 22.77 7.83 0.22
CA GLU A 255 23.65 8.75 0.95
C GLU A 255 23.71 10.08 0.20
N SER A 256 23.56 11.22 0.88
CA SER A 256 23.92 12.56 0.39
C SER A 256 24.67 13.27 1.51
N THR A 257 25.08 14.53 1.35
CA THR A 257 25.72 15.34 2.41
C THR A 257 24.87 15.48 3.69
N ARG A 258 23.65 14.94 3.69
CA ARG A 258 22.86 14.47 4.83
C ARG A 258 22.30 13.09 4.47
N HIS A 259 22.30 12.14 5.40
CA HIS A 259 21.89 10.74 5.12
C HIS A 259 20.40 10.61 4.88
N VAL A 260 20.02 9.99 3.75
CA VAL A 260 18.62 9.91 3.30
C VAL A 260 18.26 8.49 2.96
N MET A 261 17.12 8.04 3.47
CA MET A 261 16.58 6.74 3.10
C MET A 261 15.31 6.94 2.28
N ASP A 262 15.26 6.27 1.14
CA ASP A 262 14.16 6.30 0.18
C ASP A 262 13.36 4.99 0.35
N SER A 263 12.18 5.03 0.94
CA SER A 263 11.30 3.85 0.93
C SER A 263 10.43 3.86 -0.33
N GLN A 264 10.58 2.81 -1.15
CA GLN A 264 9.81 2.57 -2.36
C GLN A 264 8.77 1.46 -2.11
N ASP A 265 7.49 1.78 -2.24
CA ASP A 265 6.43 0.78 -2.26
C ASP A 265 6.28 0.17 -3.67
N ASP A 266 7.16 -0.77 -4.04
CA ASP A 266 7.09 -1.48 -5.32
C ASP A 266 5.99 -2.57 -5.28
N GLU A 267 4.72 -2.19 -5.41
CA GLU A 267 3.64 -3.15 -5.59
C GLU A 267 3.42 -3.45 -7.09
N LYS A 268 4.14 -4.43 -7.63
CA LYS A 268 3.70 -5.15 -8.85
C LYS A 268 2.73 -6.27 -8.49
N SER A 269 1.52 -5.90 -8.11
CA SER A 269 0.34 -6.76 -8.30
C SER A 269 0.06 -6.87 -9.80
N PRO A 270 -0.50 -7.97 -10.32
CA PRO A 270 -1.11 -7.98 -11.65
C PRO A 270 -2.28 -6.99 -11.65
N LYS A 271 -1.98 -5.72 -11.97
CA LYS A 271 -2.90 -4.59 -11.89
C LYS A 271 -3.66 -4.48 -13.20
N SER A 272 -4.99 -4.45 -13.12
CA SER A 272 -5.86 -4.23 -14.28
C SER A 272 -5.47 -2.92 -15.01
N PRO A 273 -5.43 -2.87 -16.36
CA PRO A 273 -4.92 -1.72 -17.11
C PRO A 273 -5.69 -0.43 -16.81
N GLY A 274 -5.07 0.57 -16.15
CA GLY A 274 -5.66 1.90 -15.90
C GLY A 274 -5.82 2.38 -14.45
N LEU A 275 -5.35 1.63 -13.44
CA LEU A 275 -4.98 2.20 -12.13
C LEU A 275 -3.47 2.24 -12.17
N ARG A 276 -2.90 3.31 -12.72
CA ARG A 276 -1.50 3.64 -12.43
C ARG A 276 -1.48 4.18 -11.00
N GLY A 277 -1.50 3.27 -10.02
CA GLY A 277 -1.04 3.62 -8.69
C GLY A 277 0.45 3.86 -8.85
N LEU A 278 0.85 5.13 -8.80
CA LEU A 278 2.23 5.54 -8.75
C LEU A 278 2.82 4.97 -7.46
N ASP A 279 3.93 4.23 -7.57
CA ASP A 279 4.69 3.78 -6.40
C ASP A 279 5.06 5.04 -5.62
N THR A 280 4.63 5.13 -4.35
CA THR A 280 4.77 6.36 -3.58
C THR A 280 6.08 6.31 -2.81
N THR A 281 6.88 7.34 -2.97
CA THR A 281 8.21 7.41 -2.38
C THR A 281 8.25 8.43 -1.26
N PHE A 282 8.65 7.98 -0.07
CA PHE A 282 8.81 8.82 1.13
C PHE A 282 10.28 9.07 1.41
N LEU A 283 10.58 10.30 1.84
CA LEU A 283 11.92 10.73 2.21
C LEU A 283 12.05 10.72 3.73
N PHE A 284 13.10 10.07 4.22
CA PHE A 284 13.53 10.14 5.62
C PHE A 284 14.93 10.74 5.70
N HIS A 285 15.20 11.48 6.75
CA HIS A 285 16.55 11.92 7.10
C HIS A 285 16.96 11.35 8.45
N GLU A 286 18.26 11.38 8.70
CA GLU A 286 18.81 11.05 10.02
C GLU A 286 18.15 11.90 11.11
N GLU A 287 17.72 11.25 12.18
CA GLU A 287 17.15 11.88 13.37
C GLU A 287 18.19 11.89 14.50
N ALA A 288 18.27 12.99 15.25
CA ALA A 288 19.25 13.15 16.33
C ALA A 288 19.07 12.10 17.44
N LEU A 289 17.84 11.61 17.62
CA LEU A 289 17.52 10.51 18.51
C LEU A 289 17.45 9.19 17.71
N PRO A 290 18.41 8.26 17.87
CA PRO A 290 18.42 7.00 17.10
C PRO A 290 17.15 6.16 17.30
N ILE A 291 16.51 6.29 18.46
CA ILE A 291 15.25 5.61 18.76
C ILE A 291 14.09 6.09 17.87
N LEU A 292 14.12 7.33 17.37
CA LEU A 292 13.11 7.89 16.45
C LEU A 292 13.56 7.85 14.99
N CYS A 293 14.83 7.51 14.72
CA CYS A 293 15.42 7.48 13.39
C CYS A 293 14.96 6.23 12.61
N PRO A 294 14.13 6.37 11.56
CA PRO A 294 13.69 5.22 10.76
C PRO A 294 14.87 4.61 9.98
N ILE A 295 15.87 5.42 9.61
CA ILE A 295 17.08 4.98 8.91
C ILE A 295 17.89 4.03 9.78
N SER A 296 18.17 4.39 11.03
CA SER A 296 18.92 3.53 11.96
C SER A 296 18.22 2.19 12.17
N HIS A 297 16.89 2.19 12.24
CA HIS A 297 16.09 0.98 12.41
C HIS A 297 16.13 0.05 11.20
N VAL A 298 16.08 0.59 9.98
CA VAL A 298 16.19 -0.24 8.77
C VAL A 298 17.61 -0.69 8.54
N LEU A 299 18.62 0.16 8.72
CA LEU A 299 20.02 -0.23 8.61
C LEU A 299 20.37 -1.36 9.60
N ALA A 300 19.81 -1.34 10.82
CA ALA A 300 19.98 -2.44 11.76
C ALA A 300 19.42 -3.78 11.22
N ILE A 301 18.28 -3.76 10.51
CA ILE A 301 17.73 -4.95 9.84
C ILE A 301 18.63 -5.37 8.68
N GLU A 302 19.06 -4.43 7.85
CA GLU A 302 19.89 -4.67 6.66
C GLU A 302 21.25 -5.27 7.01
N ILE A 303 21.93 -4.72 8.03
CA ILE A 303 23.22 -5.23 8.52
C ILE A 303 23.06 -6.64 9.09
N LYS A 304 22.02 -6.85 9.91
CA LYS A 304 21.73 -8.17 10.50
C LYS A 304 21.46 -9.23 9.42
N ASP A 305 20.71 -8.87 8.39
CA ASP A 305 20.33 -9.78 7.30
C ASP A 305 21.37 -9.84 6.18
N GLY A 306 22.43 -9.03 6.25
CA GLY A 306 23.48 -8.93 5.24
C GLY A 306 22.95 -8.57 3.86
N THR A 307 22.01 -7.62 3.78
CA THR A 307 21.24 -7.32 2.55
C THR A 307 21.99 -6.50 1.53
N MET A 308 22.91 -5.63 1.96
CA MET A 308 23.62 -4.69 1.10
C MET A 308 24.64 -5.41 0.20
N GLU A 309 24.71 -5.02 -1.07
CA GLU A 309 25.65 -5.58 -2.06
C GLU A 309 27.10 -5.16 -1.83
N VAL A 310 27.32 -3.99 -1.20
CA VAL A 310 28.65 -3.42 -0.97
C VAL A 310 29.44 -4.23 0.06
N GLU A 311 30.69 -4.58 -0.26
CA GLU A 311 31.62 -5.25 0.67
C GLU A 311 32.06 -4.29 1.79
N GLY A 312 32.07 -4.75 3.05
CA GLY A 312 32.41 -3.92 4.23
C GLY A 312 31.21 -3.33 4.98
N SER A 313 29.98 -3.51 4.49
CA SER A 313 28.73 -2.99 5.07
C SER A 313 28.23 -3.73 6.31
N SER A 314 29.13 -4.34 7.09
CA SER A 314 28.80 -4.96 8.39
C SER A 314 28.66 -3.93 9.51
N HIS A 315 29.04 -2.68 9.26
CA HIS A 315 29.03 -1.59 10.23
C HIS A 315 28.19 -0.42 9.69
N ALA A 316 27.43 0.22 10.57
CA ALA A 316 26.58 1.35 10.21
C ALA A 316 27.36 2.67 10.10
N GLU A 317 28.49 2.80 10.80
CA GLU A 317 29.26 4.05 10.89
C GLU A 317 29.61 4.67 9.53
N PRO A 318 30.10 3.91 8.52
CA PRO A 318 30.36 4.49 7.20
C PRO A 318 29.13 5.17 6.59
N LEU A 319 27.93 4.66 6.88
CA LEU A 319 26.66 5.20 6.38
C LEU A 319 26.21 6.47 7.10
N PHE A 320 26.84 6.83 8.22
CA PHE A 320 26.56 8.05 8.98
C PHE A 320 27.72 9.07 8.93
N THR A 321 28.92 8.64 8.55
CA THR A 321 30.11 9.51 8.54
C THR A 321 30.63 9.83 7.14
N SER A 322 30.11 9.20 6.09
CA SER A 322 30.59 9.41 4.73
C SER A 322 30.35 10.83 4.24
N ASN A 323 31.45 11.51 3.89
CA ASN A 323 31.42 12.79 3.20
C ASN A 323 31.62 12.56 1.70
N LEU A 324 30.54 12.69 0.93
CA LEU A 324 30.61 12.57 -0.52
C LEU A 324 31.43 13.72 -1.11
N GLN A 325 32.42 13.39 -1.92
CA GLN A 325 33.24 14.38 -2.61
C GLN A 325 32.56 14.85 -3.89
N HIS A 326 32.66 16.15 -4.18
CA HIS A 326 32.24 16.71 -5.47
C HIS A 326 32.94 15.96 -6.61
N PRO A 327 32.24 15.58 -7.71
CA PRO A 327 30.86 15.96 -8.10
C PRO A 327 29.75 15.05 -7.57
N THR A 328 30.07 13.99 -6.83
CA THR A 328 29.08 13.03 -6.32
C THR A 328 28.27 13.66 -5.20
N LYS A 329 26.98 13.88 -5.44
CA LYS A 329 26.03 14.46 -4.46
C LYS A 329 25.19 13.41 -3.74
N ALA A 330 25.05 12.23 -4.35
CA ALA A 330 24.42 11.09 -3.71
C ALA A 330 24.98 9.75 -4.20
N VAL A 331 24.87 8.70 -3.37
CA VAL A 331 25.22 7.32 -3.72
C VAL A 331 24.00 6.43 -3.50
N LEU A 332 23.65 5.63 -4.51
CA LEU A 332 22.58 4.64 -4.42
C LEU A 332 23.13 3.34 -3.83
N ILE A 333 22.54 2.86 -2.74
CA ILE A 333 22.89 1.59 -2.12
C ILE A 333 21.99 0.49 -2.67
N HIS A 334 22.60 -0.52 -3.27
CA HIS A 334 21.90 -1.66 -3.85
C HIS A 334 21.78 -2.82 -2.86
N TRP A 335 20.61 -3.46 -2.87
CA TRP A 335 20.37 -4.71 -2.19
C TRP A 335 20.82 -5.88 -3.07
N LYS A 336 21.34 -6.93 -2.44
CA LYS A 336 21.70 -8.17 -3.12
C LYS A 336 20.49 -8.76 -3.87
N PRO A 337 20.66 -9.25 -5.11
CA PRO A 337 19.55 -9.75 -5.93
C PRO A 337 18.69 -10.83 -5.25
N GLU A 338 19.30 -11.71 -4.45
CA GLU A 338 18.63 -12.77 -3.71
C GLU A 338 17.73 -12.25 -2.57
N MET A 339 17.97 -11.04 -2.07
CA MET A 339 17.18 -10.42 -1.00
C MET A 339 15.92 -9.74 -1.54
N LEU A 340 15.84 -9.43 -2.84
CA LEU A 340 14.72 -8.69 -3.44
C LEU A 340 13.37 -9.41 -3.36
N LYS A 341 13.35 -10.73 -3.18
CA LYS A 341 12.13 -11.55 -3.01
C LYS A 341 11.83 -11.92 -1.55
N ARG A 342 12.71 -11.59 -0.61
CA ARG A 342 12.54 -11.93 0.80
C ARG A 342 11.75 -10.80 1.49
N PRO A 343 10.72 -11.12 2.28
CA PRO A 343 10.02 -10.09 3.06
C PRO A 343 10.97 -9.42 4.05
N ILE A 344 10.85 -8.10 4.25
CA ILE A 344 11.65 -7.38 5.27
C ILE A 344 11.23 -7.83 6.67
N PHE A 345 9.93 -7.74 6.97
CA PHE A 345 9.37 -8.14 8.26
C PHE A 345 8.91 -9.60 8.19
N ARG A 346 9.57 -10.45 8.97
CA ARG A 346 9.43 -11.92 8.86
C ARG A 346 8.88 -12.54 10.14
N GLN A 347 8.07 -13.57 9.96
CA GLN A 347 7.43 -14.30 11.05
C GLN A 347 8.44 -15.21 11.76
N ALA A 348 8.44 -15.20 13.10
CA ALA A 348 9.16 -16.21 13.86
C ALA A 348 8.46 -17.58 13.74
N VAL A 349 9.26 -18.61 13.45
CA VAL A 349 8.83 -20.01 13.29
C VAL A 349 9.60 -20.90 14.27
N ARG A 350 8.89 -21.89 14.83
CA ARG A 350 9.50 -22.90 15.71
C ARG A 350 10.27 -23.90 14.85
N SER A 351 11.53 -24.17 15.22
CA SER A 351 12.40 -25.18 14.64
C SER A 351 12.96 -26.05 15.75
N CYS A 352 12.64 -27.33 15.72
CA CYS A 352 13.00 -28.38 16.68
C CYS A 352 12.71 -27.98 18.16
N ASP A 353 13.49 -27.09 18.78
CA ASP A 353 13.25 -26.57 20.14
C ASP A 353 13.46 -25.04 20.31
N LEU A 354 13.84 -24.34 19.24
CA LEU A 354 14.11 -22.90 19.24
C LEU A 354 13.23 -22.16 18.24
N PHE A 355 12.94 -20.90 18.53
CA PHE A 355 12.33 -20.01 17.55
C PHE A 355 13.41 -19.38 16.68
N ARG A 356 13.14 -19.28 15.38
CA ARG A 356 14.00 -18.60 14.41
C ARG A 356 13.14 -17.71 13.52
N THR A 357 13.70 -16.59 13.08
CA THR A 357 13.07 -15.74 12.07
C THR A 357 12.98 -16.52 10.75
N SER A 358 11.79 -16.63 10.16
CA SER A 358 11.61 -17.35 8.88
C SER A 358 12.34 -16.64 7.75
N GLU A 359 12.84 -17.38 6.77
CA GLU A 359 13.42 -16.78 5.55
C GLU A 359 12.35 -16.19 4.61
N TRP A 360 11.17 -16.82 4.53
CA TRP A 360 10.21 -16.56 3.45
C TRP A 360 8.82 -16.15 3.95
N LYS A 361 8.49 -16.39 5.22
CA LYS A 361 7.18 -16.03 5.76
C LYS A 361 7.17 -14.58 6.22
N ALA A 362 6.40 -13.75 5.53
CA ALA A 362 6.10 -12.39 5.98
C ALA A 362 5.42 -12.40 7.36
N LEU A 363 5.66 -11.36 8.14
CA LEU A 363 5.01 -11.16 9.44
C LEU A 363 3.51 -11.03 9.24
N ARG A 364 2.72 -11.81 9.98
CA ARG A 364 1.26 -11.75 9.89
C ARG A 364 0.69 -10.54 10.61
N TYR A 365 -0.36 -9.94 10.04
CA TYR A 365 -1.10 -8.85 10.67
C TYR A 365 -1.64 -9.22 12.05
N SER A 366 -2.14 -10.46 12.23
CA SER A 366 -2.63 -10.91 13.53
C SER A 366 -1.53 -10.95 14.60
N THR A 367 -0.32 -11.34 14.20
CA THR A 367 0.86 -11.34 15.08
C THR A 367 1.21 -9.91 15.46
N TYR A 368 1.36 -9.03 14.45
CA TYR A 368 1.66 -7.61 14.68
C TYR A 368 0.61 -6.93 15.58
N ALA A 369 -0.67 -7.10 15.27
CA ALA A 369 -1.77 -6.51 16.03
C ALA A 369 -1.82 -6.99 17.49
N TYR A 370 -1.43 -8.24 17.77
CA TYR A 370 -1.34 -8.77 19.12
C TYR A 370 -0.25 -8.06 19.94
N TYR A 371 0.98 -7.97 19.40
CA TYR A 371 2.08 -7.30 20.09
C TYR A 371 1.86 -5.81 20.25
N LEU A 372 1.27 -5.16 19.25
CA LEU A 372 0.94 -3.75 19.30
C LEU A 372 -0.11 -3.44 20.37
N ASP A 373 -1.19 -4.23 20.44
CA ASP A 373 -2.21 -4.10 21.49
C ASP A 373 -1.62 -4.29 22.87
N ARG A 374 -0.80 -5.34 23.06
CA ARG A 374 -0.09 -5.59 24.32
C ARG A 374 0.80 -4.41 24.72
N LEU A 375 1.60 -3.89 23.79
CA LEU A 375 2.50 -2.76 24.05
C LEU A 375 1.71 -1.52 24.49
N GLY A 376 0.59 -1.22 23.82
CA GLY A 376 -0.27 -0.10 24.19
C GLY A 376 -0.84 -0.20 25.61
N TRP A 377 -1.21 -1.40 26.06
CA TRP A 377 -1.63 -1.60 27.46
C TRP A 377 -0.46 -1.47 28.45
N ALA A 378 0.71 -2.00 28.08
CA ALA A 378 1.91 -1.93 28.92
C ALA A 378 2.42 -0.49 29.10
N THR A 379 2.22 0.39 28.11
CA THR A 379 2.51 1.83 28.22
C THR A 379 1.45 2.60 29.01
N GLY A 380 0.34 1.97 29.39
CA GLY A 380 -0.72 2.60 30.18
C GLY A 380 -1.71 3.43 29.35
N PHE A 381 -1.83 3.21 28.04
CA PHE A 381 -2.87 3.88 27.26
C PHE A 381 -4.27 3.44 27.70
N GLU A 382 -5.17 4.40 27.86
CA GLU A 382 -6.57 4.16 28.23
C GLU A 382 -7.32 3.35 27.16
N GLN A 383 -6.92 3.53 25.90
CA GLN A 383 -7.57 2.92 24.74
C GLN A 383 -6.64 1.97 24.02
N LYS A 384 -7.24 0.90 23.49
CA LYS A 384 -6.57 -0.09 22.66
C LYS A 384 -5.79 0.57 21.52
N LEU A 385 -4.48 0.35 21.51
CA LEU A 385 -3.60 0.75 20.43
C LEU A 385 -3.85 -0.14 19.21
N MET A 386 -4.24 0.50 18.11
CA MET A 386 -4.45 -0.16 16.82
C MET A 386 -3.49 0.42 15.78
N SER A 387 -3.16 -0.39 14.80
CA SER A 387 -2.32 0.03 13.67
C SER A 387 -2.89 1.23 12.90
N TYR A 388 -4.22 1.38 12.87
CA TYR A 388 -4.89 2.56 12.29
C TYR A 388 -4.66 3.87 13.07
N CYS A 389 -4.23 3.81 14.34
CA CYS A 389 -3.89 5.00 15.12
C CYS A 389 -2.68 5.73 14.52
N PHE A 390 -1.75 5.01 13.88
CA PHE A 390 -0.56 5.56 13.22
C PHE A 390 -0.95 6.37 11.99
N CYS A 391 -1.68 5.76 11.04
CA CYS A 391 -2.21 6.44 9.86
C CYS A 391 -3.03 7.70 10.23
N ARG A 392 -3.79 7.65 11.33
CA ARG A 392 -4.46 8.84 11.85
C ARG A 392 -3.52 9.87 12.46
N GLY A 393 -2.51 9.46 13.23
CA GLY A 393 -1.46 10.33 13.73
C GLY A 393 -0.81 11.12 12.59
N THR A 394 -0.35 10.41 11.57
CA THR A 394 0.19 11.00 10.33
C THR A 394 -0.79 11.98 9.71
N GLY A 395 -2.04 11.55 9.49
CA GLY A 395 -3.06 12.38 8.86
C GLY A 395 -3.34 13.68 9.61
N ASN A 396 -3.29 13.67 10.95
CA ASN A 396 -3.44 14.89 11.75
C ASN A 396 -2.18 15.75 11.72
N ALA A 397 -0.99 15.15 11.83
CA ALA A 397 0.29 15.87 11.78
C ALA A 397 0.46 16.64 10.47
N VAL A 398 0.11 16.04 9.33
CA VAL A 398 0.22 16.71 8.02
C VAL A 398 -0.97 17.63 7.71
N ASN A 399 -2.05 17.56 8.49
CA ASN A 399 -3.24 18.38 8.26
C ASN A 399 -3.00 19.83 8.69
N GLY A 400 -2.83 20.71 7.70
CA GLY A 400 -2.46 22.11 7.91
C GLY A 400 -0.99 22.40 7.61
N ALA A 401 -0.12 21.39 7.71
CA ALA A 401 1.29 21.49 7.33
C ALA A 401 1.52 21.27 5.81
N ALA A 402 0.71 20.41 5.19
CA ALA A 402 0.80 20.09 3.76
C ALA A 402 -0.45 20.54 2.98
N THR A 403 -0.30 20.71 1.67
CA THR A 403 -1.45 20.96 0.78
C THR A 403 -2.38 19.74 0.73
N THR A 404 -3.67 19.95 0.42
CA THR A 404 -4.65 18.87 0.27
C THR A 404 -4.18 17.77 -0.70
N ALA A 405 -3.56 18.14 -1.82
CA ALA A 405 -3.06 17.18 -2.80
C ALA A 405 -1.94 16.29 -2.23
N VAL A 406 -1.01 16.87 -1.45
CA VAL A 406 0.08 16.13 -0.80
C VAL A 406 -0.45 15.25 0.33
N ARG A 407 -1.37 15.77 1.16
CA ARG A 407 -2.04 14.99 2.20
C ARG A 407 -2.78 13.80 1.60
N ASP A 408 -3.52 14.02 0.52
CA ASP A 408 -4.27 12.96 -0.14
C ASP A 408 -3.32 11.93 -0.77
N GLN A 409 -2.17 12.36 -1.32
CA GLN A 409 -1.10 11.45 -1.75
C GLN A 409 -0.56 10.59 -0.60
N ILE A 410 -0.18 11.20 0.53
CA ILE A 410 0.34 10.50 1.72
C ILE A 410 -0.67 9.46 2.22
N LEU A 411 -1.96 9.82 2.28
CA LEU A 411 -3.03 8.93 2.75
C LEU A 411 -3.57 7.97 1.67
N ARG A 412 -2.97 7.96 0.49
CA ARG A 412 -3.39 7.13 -0.66
C ARG A 412 -4.84 7.38 -1.07
N HIS A 413 -5.29 8.61 -0.93
CA HIS A 413 -6.60 9.08 -1.35
C HIS A 413 -6.52 9.61 -2.78
N ASN A 414 -7.38 9.10 -3.65
CA ASN A 414 -7.55 9.63 -4.99
C ASN A 414 -8.93 10.30 -5.07
N PRO A 415 -9.01 11.64 -5.08
CA PRO A 415 -10.28 12.34 -5.16
C PRO A 415 -10.95 12.21 -6.55
N GLN A 416 -10.28 11.61 -7.55
CA GLN A 416 -10.74 11.42 -8.94
C GLN A 416 -11.10 12.71 -9.70
N THR A 417 -10.97 13.88 -9.07
CA THR A 417 -11.45 15.18 -9.58
C THR A 417 -10.33 16.13 -9.99
N GLY A 418 -9.05 15.80 -9.73
CA GLY A 418 -7.91 16.69 -9.97
C GLY A 418 -7.04 16.28 -11.16
N VAL A 419 -6.98 17.12 -12.20
CA VAL A 419 -6.01 16.97 -13.32
C VAL A 419 -4.57 16.93 -12.81
N PHE A 420 -4.27 17.72 -11.77
CA PHE A 420 -2.95 17.74 -11.13
C PHE A 420 -2.58 16.39 -10.51
N SER A 421 -3.46 15.85 -9.66
CA SER A 421 -3.24 14.55 -8.99
C SER A 421 -3.16 13.37 -9.96
N GLY A 422 -3.80 13.46 -11.13
CA GLY A 422 -3.79 12.37 -12.12
C GLY A 422 -2.60 12.39 -13.09
N SER A 423 -2.04 13.56 -13.38
CA SER A 423 -1.08 13.73 -14.48
C SER A 423 0.26 14.37 -14.08
N TYR A 424 0.31 15.13 -12.99
CA TYR A 424 1.47 15.95 -12.62
C TYR A 424 2.04 15.63 -11.23
N ILE A 425 1.32 14.87 -10.41
CA ILE A 425 1.82 14.48 -9.10
C ILE A 425 3.04 13.56 -9.27
N ASN A 426 4.11 13.89 -8.57
CA ASN A 426 5.33 13.11 -8.57
C ASN A 426 5.12 11.84 -7.71
N GLU A 427 5.74 10.73 -8.07
CA GLU A 427 5.87 9.52 -7.23
C GLU A 427 6.47 9.86 -5.86
N LYS A 428 7.45 10.77 -5.86
CA LYS A 428 8.06 11.30 -4.64
C LYS A 428 7.13 12.30 -3.95
N VAL A 429 6.80 12.00 -2.70
CA VAL A 429 6.07 12.92 -1.83
C VAL A 429 6.95 14.15 -1.61
N ARG A 430 6.53 15.30 -2.13
CA ARG A 430 7.25 16.58 -1.96
C ARG A 430 6.97 17.20 -0.58
N PHE A 431 7.11 16.41 0.47
CA PHE A 431 6.91 16.80 1.87
C PHE A 431 7.58 15.77 2.79
N ILE A 432 8.28 16.24 3.82
CA ILE A 432 8.93 15.37 4.80
C ILE A 432 7.92 15.12 5.92
N VAL A 433 7.30 13.94 5.89
CA VAL A 433 6.25 13.58 6.87
C VAL A 433 6.85 13.37 8.27
N GLN A 434 8.11 12.91 8.35
CA GLN A 434 8.87 12.78 9.60
C GLN A 434 8.87 14.10 10.39
N ASP A 435 9.24 15.21 9.76
CA ASP A 435 9.28 16.54 10.39
C ASP A 435 7.92 16.93 10.97
N ALA A 436 6.85 16.77 10.19
CA ALA A 436 5.51 17.14 10.62
C ALA A 436 5.02 16.30 11.80
N VAL A 437 5.37 15.01 11.84
CA VAL A 437 5.04 14.11 12.95
C VAL A 437 5.81 14.49 14.21
N LEU A 438 7.06 14.91 14.08
CA LEU A 438 7.94 15.29 15.18
C LEU A 438 7.82 16.77 15.59
N ASP A 439 6.93 17.53 14.96
CA ASP A 439 6.79 18.98 15.11
C ASP A 439 8.11 19.75 14.90
N GLN A 440 8.89 19.31 13.90
CA GLN A 440 10.17 19.88 13.53
C GLN A 440 10.04 20.78 12.28
N PRO A 441 10.90 21.81 12.15
CA PRO A 441 10.91 22.64 10.96
C PRO A 441 11.50 21.87 9.76
N THR A 442 10.75 21.83 8.65
CA THR A 442 11.23 21.19 7.42
C THR A 442 12.33 21.98 6.74
N ASP A 443 13.49 21.36 6.51
CA ASP A 443 14.55 21.93 5.68
C ASP A 443 14.14 21.85 4.20
N SER A 444 13.61 22.95 3.69
CA SER A 444 13.23 23.07 2.28
C SER A 444 14.41 22.78 1.33
N GLY A 445 15.64 23.15 1.67
CA GLY A 445 16.81 22.91 0.81
C GLY A 445 17.06 21.42 0.59
N PHE A 446 16.86 20.62 1.62
CA PHE A 446 16.91 19.15 1.56
C PHE A 446 15.79 18.59 0.66
N LEU A 447 14.54 19.04 0.87
CA LEU A 447 13.41 18.61 0.05
C LEU A 447 13.58 18.95 -1.45
N TRP A 448 14.14 20.13 -1.75
CA TRP A 448 14.44 20.54 -3.13
C TRP A 448 15.53 19.66 -3.75
N ALA A 449 16.56 19.26 -3.00
CA ALA A 449 17.62 18.39 -3.53
C ALA A 449 17.09 17.03 -4.03
N PHE A 450 16.15 16.41 -3.32
CA PHE A 450 15.68 15.04 -3.61
C PHE A 450 14.51 14.94 -4.60
N THR A 451 13.84 16.06 -4.86
CA THR A 451 12.67 16.11 -5.75
C THR A 451 13.03 16.42 -7.21
N HIS A 452 14.26 16.84 -7.51
CA HIS A 452 14.71 17.14 -8.87
C HIS A 452 15.57 16.04 -9.47
N MET A 453 15.46 15.84 -10.79
CA MET A 453 16.26 14.88 -11.57
C MET A 453 17.78 15.13 -11.47
N SER A 454 18.18 16.33 -11.03
CA SER A 454 19.57 16.73 -10.88
C SER A 454 20.35 15.90 -9.85
N LEU A 455 19.68 15.28 -8.86
CA LEU A 455 20.34 14.44 -7.86
C LEU A 455 20.86 13.13 -8.45
N THR A 456 20.10 12.53 -9.36
CA THR A 456 20.45 11.27 -10.05
C THR A 456 21.20 11.51 -11.35
N CYS A 457 21.61 12.75 -11.64
CA CYS A 457 22.40 13.06 -12.80
C CYS A 457 23.78 12.39 -12.66
N ASP A 458 24.22 11.66 -13.68
CA ASP A 458 25.55 11.05 -13.69
C ASP A 458 26.60 12.17 -13.55
N PRO A 459 27.32 12.24 -12.42
CA PRO A 459 28.27 13.32 -12.17
C PRO A 459 29.52 13.21 -13.05
N ARG A 460 29.69 12.10 -13.79
CA ARG A 460 30.77 11.86 -14.75
C ARG A 460 30.31 11.96 -16.20
N ALA A 461 29.02 12.20 -16.46
CA ALA A 461 28.55 12.50 -17.80
C ALA A 461 29.21 13.79 -18.29
N THR A 462 29.75 13.78 -19.51
CA THR A 462 30.48 14.90 -20.09
C THR A 462 29.58 16.14 -20.12
N MET A 463 29.84 17.13 -19.26
CA MET A 463 29.16 18.43 -19.33
C MET A 463 29.62 19.17 -20.58
N PHE A 464 29.04 18.86 -21.74
CA PHE A 464 29.34 19.54 -23.00
C PHE A 464 28.61 20.88 -23.15
N ALA A 465 28.07 21.45 -22.08
CA ALA A 465 27.29 22.69 -22.15
C ALA A 465 27.52 23.56 -20.91
N MET A 466 28.56 24.39 -20.97
CA MET A 466 28.53 25.83 -20.67
C MET A 466 29.93 26.43 -20.85
N THR A 467 30.46 26.32 -22.06
CA THR A 467 31.38 27.33 -22.62
C THR A 467 30.72 27.95 -23.84
N SER A 468 29.50 28.46 -23.65
CA SER A 468 28.92 29.43 -24.58
C SER A 468 29.12 30.81 -23.97
N ARG A 469 29.77 31.67 -24.77
CA ARG A 469 29.99 33.10 -24.54
C ARG A 469 28.75 33.78 -23.93
N PRO A 470 28.92 34.84 -23.10
CA PRO A 470 27.79 35.56 -22.52
C PRO A 470 26.86 36.03 -23.64
N ILE A 471 25.59 35.64 -23.56
CA ILE A 471 24.51 36.18 -24.37
C ILE A 471 24.31 37.63 -23.92
N GLN A 472 24.89 38.57 -24.66
CA GLN A 472 24.53 39.97 -24.56
C GLN A 472 23.12 40.17 -25.14
N SER A 473 22.28 40.81 -24.32
CA SER A 473 21.14 41.69 -24.67
C SER A 473 20.28 41.33 -25.89
N TRP A 474 19.03 40.97 -25.63
CA TRP A 474 17.90 41.36 -26.48
C TRP A 474 16.83 42.00 -25.60
N CYS A 475 17.02 43.28 -25.30
CA CYS A 475 15.94 44.23 -25.07
C CYS A 475 15.93 45.15 -26.28
N SER A 476 14.86 45.07 -27.07
CA SER A 476 14.34 46.12 -27.96
C SER A 476 12.88 45.79 -28.21
#